data_AF-A0A952IB33-F1
#
_entry.id   AF-A0A952IB33-F1
#
_cell.length_a   1.000
_cell.length_b   1.000
_cell.length_c   1.000
_cell.angle_alpha   90.00
_cell.angle_beta   90.00
_cell.angle_gamma   90.00
#
_symmetry.space_group_name_H-M   'P 1'
#
loop_
_entity.id
_entity.type
_entity.pdbx_description
1 polymer ?
#
loop_
_entity_poly.entity_id
_entity_poly.type
_entity_poly.pdbx_seq_one_letter_code
_entity_poly.pdbx_strand_id
1 'polypeptide(L)'
;MKFKIVLFSGILLFFLGVISFIFWQQELKYIQPTPKPANLVKIEIGDSISIPEFDFTSQKIFIHFYNYSCPCSRFNIKEFQSLVRKYSGQVNFIAVLQTTKEDEGAVKEFKEKYNLGIPILEDPKGKIAKTLGVYSTPQAVVLDENKIFYKGNYNKARFCLSSNTKFADLALNALVNQHEPPEFPELATIAYGCELPSNSLQTDSKIISLFNF
;
A
#
# COMPACT_ATOMS: atom_id res chain seq x y z
N MET A 1 47.82 21.59 18.65
CA MET A 1 46.68 22.16 17.89
C MET A 1 46.32 21.32 16.64
N LYS A 2 47.28 21.00 15.75
CA LYS A 2 47.05 20.23 14.52
C LYS A 2 46.47 18.82 14.74
N PHE A 3 46.94 18.08 15.75
CA PHE A 3 46.41 16.73 16.06
C PHE A 3 44.92 16.73 16.43
N LYS A 4 44.48 17.71 17.23
CA LYS A 4 43.06 17.85 17.62
C LYS A 4 42.17 18.15 16.41
N ILE A 5 42.69 18.94 15.45
CA ILE A 5 41.98 19.25 14.20
C ILE A 5 41.85 17.99 13.34
N VAL A 6 42.94 17.24 13.14
CA VAL A 6 42.91 15.99 12.37
C VAL A 6 41.96 14.96 12.99
N LEU A 7 42.00 14.81 14.33
CA LEU A 7 41.09 13.92 15.05
C LEU A 7 39.63 14.33 14.88
N PHE A 8 39.33 15.63 15.03
CA PHE A 8 37.96 16.14 14.88
C PHE A 8 37.45 15.98 13.44
N SER A 9 38.28 16.27 12.44
CA SER A 9 37.94 16.04 11.04
C SER A 9 37.70 14.56 10.73
N GLY A 10 38.49 13.65 11.31
CA GLY A 10 38.29 12.21 11.17
C GLY A 10 36.96 11.73 11.76
N ILE A 11 36.62 12.21 12.96
CA ILE A 11 35.34 11.91 13.62
C ILE A 11 34.17 12.45 12.79
N LEU A 12 34.26 13.69 12.29
CA LEU A 12 33.23 14.29 11.46
C LEU A 12 33.01 13.49 10.16
N LEU A 13 34.09 13.12 9.47
CA LEU A 13 34.01 12.30 8.25
C LEU A 13 33.40 10.92 8.51
N PHE A 14 33.74 10.29 9.65
CA PHE A 14 33.14 9.03 10.06
C PHE A 14 31.62 9.16 10.21
N PHE A 15 31.13 10.17 10.94
CA PHE A 15 29.69 10.38 11.11
C PHE A 15 28.97 10.69 9.79
N LEU A 16 29.57 11.51 8.92
CA LEU A 16 29.01 11.78 7.58
C LEU A 16 28.96 10.51 6.71
N GLY A 17 29.97 9.65 6.81
CA GLY A 17 29.99 8.35 6.15
C GLY A 17 28.89 7.41 6.65
N VAL A 18 28.70 7.31 7.97
CA VAL A 18 27.63 6.51 8.58
C VAL A 18 26.26 7.00 8.15
N ILE A 19 26.01 8.32 8.19
CA ILE A 19 24.75 8.91 7.74
C ILE A 19 24.51 8.57 6.26
N SER A 20 25.50 8.81 5.40
CA SER A 20 25.38 8.52 3.95
C SER A 20 25.06 7.04 3.70
N PHE A 21 25.70 6.12 4.45
CA PHE A 21 25.43 4.69 4.37
C PHE A 21 23.99 4.34 4.81
N ILE A 22 23.50 4.92 5.90
CA ILE A 22 22.11 4.71 6.36
C ILE A 22 21.11 5.21 5.32
N PHE A 23 21.33 6.40 4.74
CA PHE A 23 20.48 6.92 3.67
C PHE A 23 20.48 6.02 2.44
N TRP A 24 21.66 5.51 2.04
CA TRP A 24 21.79 4.58 0.93
C TRP A 24 21.03 3.26 1.17
N GLN A 25 21.17 2.69 2.37
CA GLN A 25 20.43 1.49 2.80
C GLN A 25 18.92 1.67 2.72
N GLN A 26 18.42 2.81 3.19
CA GLN A 26 16.99 3.14 3.11
C GLN A 26 16.53 3.27 1.66
N GLU A 27 17.29 3.98 0.81
CA GLU A 27 16.95 4.16 -0.60
C GLU A 27 16.92 2.80 -1.33
N LEU A 28 17.92 1.94 -1.11
CA LEU A 28 17.95 0.59 -1.68
C LEU A 28 16.72 -0.24 -1.29
N LYS A 29 16.33 -0.21 -0.01
CA LYS A 29 15.15 -0.94 0.48
C LYS A 29 13.87 -0.54 -0.27
N TYR A 30 13.71 0.74 -0.60
CA TYR A 30 12.48 1.26 -1.23
C TYR A 30 12.52 1.29 -2.76
N ILE A 31 13.68 1.07 -3.38
CA ILE A 31 13.80 0.88 -4.84
C ILE A 31 13.40 -0.56 -5.24
N GLN A 32 13.52 -1.51 -4.32
CA GLN A 32 13.18 -2.91 -4.59
C GLN A 32 11.67 -3.15 -4.48
N PRO A 33 11.13 -4.08 -5.29
CA PRO A 33 9.74 -4.49 -5.15
C PRO A 33 9.52 -5.17 -3.80
N THR A 34 8.31 -5.03 -3.25
CA THR A 34 7.94 -5.70 -2.01
C THR A 34 8.02 -7.23 -2.21
N PRO A 35 8.68 -7.98 -1.30
CA PRO A 35 8.74 -9.44 -1.40
C PRO A 35 7.34 -10.06 -1.46
N LYS A 36 7.13 -10.99 -2.40
CA LYS A 36 5.85 -11.70 -2.54
C LYS A 36 5.77 -12.81 -1.48
N PRO A 37 4.69 -12.89 -0.68
CA PRO A 37 4.53 -13.97 0.29
C PRO A 37 4.27 -15.31 -0.42
N ALA A 38 4.77 -16.40 0.16
CA ALA A 38 4.67 -17.73 -0.46
C ALA A 38 3.23 -18.22 -0.67
N ASN A 39 2.30 -17.76 0.17
CA ASN A 39 0.87 -18.10 0.15
C ASN A 39 0.02 -17.00 -0.52
N LEU A 40 0.60 -16.20 -1.42
CA LEU A 40 -0.12 -15.16 -2.16
C LEU A 40 -1.17 -15.78 -3.08
N VAL A 41 -2.43 -15.38 -2.89
CA VAL A 41 -3.51 -15.71 -3.82
C VAL A 41 -3.26 -14.96 -5.13
N LYS A 42 -3.18 -15.71 -6.23
CA LYS A 42 -3.13 -15.13 -7.58
C LYS A 42 -4.53 -14.68 -7.95
N ILE A 43 -4.65 -13.39 -8.27
CA ILE A 43 -5.89 -12.75 -8.69
C ILE A 43 -5.57 -11.96 -9.96
N GLU A 44 -6.29 -12.24 -11.02
CA GLU A 44 -6.19 -11.63 -12.34
C GLU A 44 -7.36 -10.69 -12.62
N ILE A 45 -7.23 -9.88 -13.67
CA ILE A 45 -8.31 -9.01 -14.11
C ILE A 45 -9.45 -9.88 -14.64
N GLY A 46 -10.68 -9.56 -14.24
CA GLY A 46 -11.88 -10.32 -14.57
C GLY A 46 -12.27 -11.39 -13.54
N ASP A 47 -11.38 -11.75 -12.61
CA ASP A 47 -11.72 -12.68 -11.53
C ASP A 47 -12.84 -12.13 -10.66
N SER A 48 -13.83 -12.97 -10.36
CA SER A 48 -14.90 -12.65 -9.41
C SER A 48 -14.45 -12.92 -7.98
N ILE A 49 -14.62 -11.95 -7.11
CA ILE A 49 -14.30 -12.05 -5.68
C ILE A 49 -15.56 -12.00 -4.83
N SER A 50 -15.48 -12.58 -3.63
CA SER A 50 -16.55 -12.52 -2.63
C SER A 50 -15.93 -12.18 -1.28
N ILE A 51 -16.38 -11.07 -0.70
CA ILE A 51 -15.93 -10.57 0.60
C ILE A 51 -17.20 -10.29 1.40
N PRO A 52 -17.46 -11.03 2.49
CA PRO A 52 -18.69 -10.89 3.27
C PRO A 52 -18.97 -9.47 3.75
N GLU A 53 -17.93 -8.67 3.96
CA GLU A 53 -17.99 -7.29 4.42
C GLU A 53 -18.44 -6.28 3.33
N PHE A 54 -18.53 -6.70 2.06
CA PHE A 54 -18.88 -5.83 0.93
C PHE A 54 -20.16 -6.29 0.22
N ASP A 55 -21.04 -5.34 -0.04
CA ASP A 55 -22.12 -5.51 -1.01
C ASP A 55 -21.66 -4.93 -2.36
N PHE A 56 -21.47 -5.82 -3.34
CA PHE A 56 -20.93 -5.49 -4.65
C PHE A 56 -22.01 -5.09 -5.67
N THR A 57 -23.29 -5.21 -5.31
CA THR A 57 -24.39 -5.17 -6.28
C THR A 57 -24.47 -3.83 -7.01
N SER A 58 -24.16 -3.84 -8.31
CA SER A 58 -24.14 -2.66 -9.20
C SER A 58 -23.20 -1.54 -8.74
N GLN A 59 -22.13 -1.87 -8.02
CA GLN A 59 -21.19 -0.88 -7.48
C GLN A 59 -19.85 -0.87 -8.21
N LYS A 60 -19.40 0.34 -8.57
CA LYS A 60 -17.99 0.61 -8.91
C LYS A 60 -17.27 0.89 -7.60
N ILE A 61 -16.37 0.01 -7.17
CA ILE A 61 -15.72 0.11 -5.87
C ILE A 61 -14.22 0.34 -6.03
N PHE A 62 -13.68 1.29 -5.27
CA PHE A 62 -12.25 1.50 -5.12
C PHE A 62 -11.84 1.25 -3.67
N ILE A 63 -10.94 0.28 -3.47
CA ILE A 63 -10.43 -0.11 -2.17
C ILE A 63 -8.99 0.36 -2.02
N HIS A 64 -8.75 1.21 -1.03
CA HIS A 64 -7.42 1.70 -0.66
C HIS A 64 -6.86 0.93 0.53
N PHE A 65 -5.78 0.19 0.34
CA PHE A 65 -5.06 -0.47 1.42
C PHE A 65 -4.04 0.47 2.04
N TYR A 66 -4.20 0.75 3.33
CA TYR A 66 -3.41 1.74 4.06
C TYR A 66 -2.80 1.15 5.33
N ASN A 67 -1.62 1.64 5.72
CA ASN A 67 -0.92 1.28 6.95
C ASN A 67 -0.22 2.53 7.52
N TYR A 68 -0.46 2.88 8.78
CA TYR A 68 0.12 4.06 9.44
C TYR A 68 1.62 4.01 9.59
N SER A 69 2.14 2.83 9.91
CA SER A 69 3.56 2.57 10.10
C SER A 69 4.33 2.65 8.79
N CYS A 70 3.65 2.55 7.65
CA CYS A 70 4.28 2.64 6.33
C CYS A 70 4.42 4.09 5.82
N PRO A 71 5.65 4.60 5.58
CA PRO A 71 5.85 5.93 5.00
C PRO A 71 5.19 6.07 3.63
N CYS A 72 5.27 5.06 2.77
CA CYS A 72 4.70 5.09 1.42
C CYS A 72 3.19 5.36 1.44
N SER A 73 2.46 4.74 2.39
CA SER A 73 1.02 4.97 2.59
C SER A 73 0.74 6.40 3.03
N ARG A 74 1.52 6.94 3.99
CA ARG A 74 1.37 8.32 4.46
C ARG A 74 1.61 9.36 3.36
N PHE A 75 2.49 9.08 2.40
CA PHE A 75 2.70 9.96 1.25
C PHE A 75 1.61 9.80 0.18
N ASN A 76 1.17 8.56 -0.08
CA ASN A 76 0.15 8.26 -1.09
C ASN A 76 -1.24 8.80 -0.73
N ILE A 77 -1.54 9.04 0.55
CA ILE A 77 -2.87 9.49 0.97
C ILE A 77 -3.32 10.76 0.22
N LYS A 78 -2.42 11.69 -0.13
CA LYS A 78 -2.78 12.89 -0.90
C LYS A 78 -3.36 12.56 -2.28
N GLU A 79 -2.78 11.57 -2.96
CA GLU A 79 -3.27 11.09 -4.25
C GLU A 79 -4.64 10.41 -4.06
N PHE A 80 -4.77 9.55 -3.04
CA PHE A 80 -6.05 8.91 -2.72
C PHE A 80 -7.16 9.94 -2.45
N GLN A 81 -6.89 10.97 -1.65
CA GLN A 81 -7.83 12.07 -1.39
C GLN A 81 -8.21 12.80 -2.68
N SER A 82 -7.26 12.98 -3.61
CA SER A 82 -7.54 13.58 -4.91
C SER A 82 -8.48 12.72 -5.75
N LEU A 83 -8.28 11.39 -5.76
CA LEU A 83 -9.16 10.46 -6.48
C LEU A 83 -10.56 10.42 -5.87
N VAL A 84 -10.67 10.37 -4.54
CA VAL A 84 -11.97 10.44 -3.83
C VAL A 84 -12.75 11.69 -4.25
N ARG A 85 -12.09 12.86 -4.28
CA ARG A 85 -12.74 14.11 -4.71
C ARG A 85 -13.11 14.08 -6.19
N LYS A 86 -12.22 13.59 -7.06
CA LYS A 86 -12.39 13.58 -8.52
C LYS A 86 -13.54 12.68 -8.98
N TYR A 87 -13.72 11.52 -8.35
CA TYR A 87 -14.71 10.52 -8.74
C TYR A 87 -15.86 10.39 -7.74
N SER A 88 -16.04 11.40 -6.87
CA SER A 88 -17.16 11.46 -5.93
C SER A 88 -18.50 11.33 -6.67
N GLY A 89 -19.39 10.51 -6.13
CA GLY A 89 -20.70 10.21 -6.72
C GLY A 89 -20.69 9.23 -7.90
N GLN A 90 -19.52 8.80 -8.38
CA GLN A 90 -19.39 7.84 -9.49
C GLN A 90 -18.78 6.50 -9.04
N VAL A 91 -17.97 6.53 -7.99
CA VAL A 91 -17.25 5.38 -7.46
C VAL A 91 -17.35 5.38 -5.93
N ASN A 92 -17.63 4.20 -5.37
CA ASN A 92 -17.67 3.96 -3.94
C ASN A 92 -16.26 3.70 -3.43
N PHE A 93 -15.73 4.62 -2.65
CA PHE A 93 -14.39 4.51 -2.07
C PHE A 93 -14.44 3.87 -0.69
N ILE A 94 -13.51 2.95 -0.41
CA ILE A 94 -13.36 2.29 0.89
C ILE A 94 -11.89 2.32 1.27
N ALA A 95 -11.58 2.66 2.52
CA ALA A 95 -10.24 2.47 3.07
C ALA A 95 -10.18 1.18 3.90
N VAL A 96 -9.22 0.31 3.61
CA VAL A 96 -8.93 -0.89 4.40
C VAL A 96 -7.62 -0.66 5.14
N LEU A 97 -7.70 -0.53 6.46
CA LEU A 97 -6.57 -0.26 7.33
C LEU A 97 -5.92 -1.57 7.78
N GLN A 98 -4.67 -1.76 7.42
CA GLN A 98 -3.83 -2.84 7.93
C GLN A 98 -3.24 -2.39 9.26
N THR A 99 -3.77 -2.97 10.34
CA THR A 99 -3.48 -2.56 11.72
C THR A 99 -2.77 -3.67 12.51
N THR A 100 -2.00 -3.30 13.52
CA THR A 100 -1.45 -4.21 14.53
C THR A 100 -2.17 -4.04 15.88
N LYS A 101 -1.72 -4.75 16.92
CA LYS A 101 -2.31 -4.63 18.27
C LYS A 101 -2.09 -3.23 18.85
N GLU A 102 -1.03 -2.55 18.44
CA GLU A 102 -0.64 -1.23 18.90
C GLU A 102 -1.46 -0.11 18.23
N ASP A 103 -2.20 -0.42 17.17
CA ASP A 103 -3.00 0.53 16.39
C ASP A 103 -4.44 0.66 16.93
N GLU A 104 -4.62 0.62 18.25
CA GLU A 104 -5.94 0.83 18.86
C GLU A 104 -6.50 2.21 18.47
N GLY A 105 -7.73 2.24 17.93
CA GLY A 105 -8.34 3.49 17.49
C GLY A 105 -7.88 3.98 16.11
N ALA A 106 -7.16 3.16 15.32
CA ALA A 106 -6.74 3.45 13.95
C ALA A 106 -7.83 4.08 13.07
N VAL A 107 -9.08 3.60 13.17
CA VAL A 107 -10.22 4.17 12.43
C VAL A 107 -10.52 5.59 12.87
N LYS A 108 -10.51 5.86 14.17
CA LYS A 108 -10.76 7.21 14.73
C LYS A 108 -9.68 8.17 14.26
N GLU A 109 -8.41 7.79 14.38
CA GLU A 109 -7.30 8.60 13.89
C GLU A 109 -7.39 8.87 12.38
N PHE A 110 -7.80 7.88 11.58
CA PHE A 110 -7.95 8.04 10.14
C PHE A 110 -9.00 9.10 9.83
N LYS A 111 -10.16 8.98 10.49
CA LYS A 111 -11.31 9.87 10.32
C LYS A 111 -10.95 11.29 10.73
N GLU A 112 -10.36 11.46 11.92
CA GLU A 112 -9.98 12.77 12.44
C GLU A 112 -8.92 13.45 11.55
N LYS A 113 -7.95 12.69 11.07
CA LYS A 113 -6.85 13.23 10.28
C LYS A 113 -7.22 13.55 8.84
N TYR A 114 -8.00 12.69 8.17
CA TYR A 114 -8.23 12.80 6.73
C TYR A 114 -9.65 13.19 6.35
N ASN A 115 -10.63 12.93 7.21
CA ASN A 115 -12.04 13.32 7.09
C ASN A 115 -12.64 13.21 5.67
N LEU A 116 -12.62 12.00 5.10
CA LEU A 116 -13.00 11.76 3.70
C LEU A 116 -14.47 11.38 3.49
N GLY A 117 -15.23 11.15 4.56
CA GLY A 117 -16.63 10.73 4.44
C GLY A 117 -16.83 9.35 3.82
N ILE A 118 -15.78 8.53 3.75
CA ILE A 118 -15.81 7.18 3.17
C ILE A 118 -15.92 6.09 4.26
N PRO A 119 -16.48 4.91 3.93
CA PRO A 119 -16.35 3.72 4.75
C PRO A 119 -14.89 3.35 5.02
N ILE A 120 -14.63 2.87 6.24
CA ILE A 120 -13.31 2.44 6.69
C ILE A 120 -13.49 1.08 7.36
N LEU A 121 -12.69 0.10 6.93
CA LEU A 121 -12.62 -1.24 7.52
C LEU A 121 -11.23 -1.48 8.09
N GLU A 122 -11.15 -2.25 9.18
CA GLU A 122 -9.89 -2.73 9.73
C GLU A 122 -9.65 -4.15 9.26
N ASP A 123 -8.40 -4.47 8.92
CA ASP A 123 -7.97 -5.79 8.48
C ASP A 123 -6.69 -6.24 9.20
N PRO A 124 -6.71 -6.38 10.55
CA PRO A 124 -5.54 -6.71 11.34
C PRO A 124 -4.94 -8.10 11.03
N LYS A 125 -5.77 -9.00 10.47
CA LYS A 125 -5.35 -10.36 10.08
C LYS A 125 -5.03 -10.47 8.59
N GLY A 126 -5.11 -9.38 7.82
CA GLY A 126 -4.85 -9.41 6.37
C GLY A 126 -5.82 -10.28 5.57
N LYS A 127 -7.02 -10.58 6.09
CA LYS A 127 -7.98 -11.47 5.42
C LYS A 127 -8.52 -10.82 4.14
N ILE A 128 -8.93 -9.55 4.22
CA ILE A 128 -9.44 -8.81 3.07
C ILE A 128 -8.33 -8.65 2.04
N ALA A 129 -7.13 -8.26 2.48
CA ALA A 129 -5.96 -8.13 1.62
C ALA A 129 -5.62 -9.45 0.91
N LYS A 130 -5.60 -10.56 1.65
CA LYS A 130 -5.30 -11.89 1.10
C LYS A 130 -6.33 -12.33 0.05
N THR A 131 -7.62 -12.14 0.30
CA THR A 131 -8.69 -12.46 -0.67
C THR A 131 -8.52 -11.70 -1.98
N LEU A 132 -8.07 -10.45 -1.89
CA LEU A 132 -7.84 -9.58 -3.05
C LEU A 132 -6.43 -9.71 -3.66
N GLY A 133 -5.59 -10.62 -3.15
CA GLY A 133 -4.21 -10.80 -3.61
C GLY A 133 -3.34 -9.56 -3.40
N VAL A 134 -3.66 -8.74 -2.39
CA VAL A 134 -2.87 -7.59 -1.94
C VAL A 134 -1.85 -8.05 -0.90
N TYR A 135 -0.61 -7.58 -1.03
CA TYR A 135 0.51 -8.01 -0.18
C TYR A 135 1.45 -6.86 0.22
N SER A 136 1.12 -5.63 -0.17
CA SER A 136 1.86 -4.44 0.19
C SER A 136 0.93 -3.25 0.45
N THR A 137 1.47 -2.23 1.12
CA THR A 137 0.81 -0.94 1.27
C THR A 137 1.72 0.20 0.80
N PRO A 138 1.16 1.22 0.11
CA PRO A 138 -0.23 1.31 -0.33
C PRO A 138 -0.47 0.53 -1.63
N GLN A 139 -1.64 -0.11 -1.73
CA GLN A 139 -2.13 -0.68 -2.99
C GLN A 139 -3.60 -0.32 -3.20
N ALA A 140 -4.01 -0.27 -4.46
CA ALA A 140 -5.37 -0.03 -4.89
C ALA A 140 -5.96 -1.31 -5.48
N VAL A 141 -7.24 -1.54 -5.20
CA VAL A 141 -8.07 -2.50 -5.92
C VAL A 141 -9.29 -1.75 -6.46
N VAL A 142 -9.60 -1.96 -7.73
CA VAL A 142 -10.81 -1.44 -8.37
C VAL A 142 -11.65 -2.62 -8.79
N LEU A 143 -12.92 -2.57 -8.42
CA LEU A 143 -13.91 -3.57 -8.75
C LEU A 143 -15.00 -2.95 -9.62
N ASP A 144 -15.41 -3.70 -10.64
CA ASP A 144 -16.68 -3.48 -11.33
C ASP A 144 -17.63 -4.58 -10.86
N GLU A 145 -18.61 -4.19 -10.05
CA GLU A 145 -19.39 -5.12 -9.23
C GLU A 145 -18.46 -5.97 -8.36
N ASN A 146 -18.43 -7.30 -8.59
CA ASN A 146 -17.57 -8.24 -7.88
C ASN A 146 -16.34 -8.66 -8.69
N LYS A 147 -16.10 -8.08 -9.86
CA LYS A 147 -15.00 -8.45 -10.75
C LYS A 147 -13.81 -7.53 -10.58
N ILE A 148 -12.61 -8.10 -10.60
CA ILE A 148 -11.36 -7.35 -10.51
C ILE A 148 -11.15 -6.56 -11.80
N PHE A 149 -11.26 -5.24 -11.72
CA PHE A 149 -10.98 -4.33 -12.83
C PHE A 149 -9.53 -3.86 -12.81
N TYR A 150 -8.97 -3.64 -11.62
CA TYR A 150 -7.57 -3.27 -11.43
C TYR A 150 -7.08 -3.69 -10.05
N LYS A 151 -5.81 -4.11 -9.96
CA LYS A 151 -5.12 -4.34 -8.69
C LYS A 151 -3.66 -3.95 -8.86
N GLY A 152 -3.21 -2.98 -8.07
CA GLY A 152 -1.84 -2.52 -8.24
C GLY A 152 -1.47 -1.23 -7.51
N ASN A 153 -0.42 -0.60 -8.00
CA ASN A 153 0.13 0.65 -7.49
C ASN A 153 -0.72 1.84 -7.95
N TYR A 154 -0.57 2.97 -7.28
CA TYR A 154 -1.12 4.24 -7.77
C TYR A 154 -0.29 4.82 -8.91
N ASN A 155 1.03 4.61 -8.83
CA ASN A 155 2.03 5.29 -9.64
C ASN A 155 3.29 4.43 -9.71
N LYS A 156 4.14 4.63 -10.72
CA LYS A 156 5.49 4.05 -10.77
C LYS A 156 6.35 4.56 -9.61
N ALA A 157 6.27 5.85 -9.31
CA ALA A 157 6.98 6.43 -8.18
C ALA A 157 6.25 6.10 -6.87
N ARG A 158 6.99 5.56 -5.89
CA ARG A 158 6.46 5.22 -4.55
C ARG A 158 5.71 6.36 -3.84
N PHE A 159 6.16 7.59 -4.08
CA PHE A 159 5.58 8.81 -3.51
C PHE A 159 4.59 9.51 -4.44
N CYS A 160 4.18 8.85 -5.53
CA CYS A 160 3.22 9.39 -6.51
C CYS A 160 3.64 10.73 -7.14
N LEU A 161 4.95 10.96 -7.29
CA LEU A 161 5.49 12.22 -7.85
C LEU A 161 5.53 12.25 -9.38
N SER A 162 5.37 11.11 -10.04
CA SER A 162 5.47 11.05 -11.50
C SER A 162 4.10 11.30 -12.13
N SER A 163 3.90 12.47 -12.74
CA SER A 163 2.65 12.85 -13.42
C SER A 163 2.26 11.91 -14.55
N ASN A 164 3.25 11.27 -15.19
CA ASN A 164 3.07 10.48 -16.41
C ASN A 164 2.66 9.03 -16.13
N THR A 165 2.55 8.62 -14.87
CA THR A 165 2.23 7.24 -14.49
C THR A 165 1.20 7.24 -13.36
N LYS A 166 -0.10 7.38 -13.69
CA LYS A 166 -1.20 7.39 -12.71
C LYS A 166 -2.12 6.18 -12.89
N PHE A 167 -1.62 4.98 -12.62
CA PHE A 167 -2.32 3.73 -12.95
C PHE A 167 -3.69 3.60 -12.27
N ALA A 168 -3.81 3.98 -11.00
CA ALA A 168 -5.09 3.97 -10.29
C ALA A 168 -6.10 4.99 -10.87
N ASP A 169 -5.63 6.17 -11.28
CA ASP A 169 -6.48 7.19 -11.94
C ASP A 169 -6.93 6.70 -13.33
N LEU A 170 -6.02 6.07 -14.08
CA LEU A 170 -6.33 5.46 -15.39
C LEU A 170 -7.39 4.36 -15.25
N ALA A 171 -7.25 3.48 -14.25
CA ALA A 171 -8.23 2.44 -13.97
C ALA A 171 -9.61 3.02 -13.64
N LEU A 172 -9.66 4.04 -12.77
CA LEU A 172 -10.91 4.72 -12.43
C LEU A 172 -11.54 5.42 -13.64
N ASN A 173 -10.73 6.10 -14.44
CA ASN A 173 -11.22 6.78 -15.64
C ASN A 173 -11.80 5.80 -16.65
N ALA A 174 -11.14 4.66 -16.87
CA ALA A 174 -11.61 3.62 -17.76
C ALA A 174 -12.89 2.95 -17.23
N LEU A 175 -12.96 2.63 -15.94
CA LEU A 175 -14.17 2.06 -15.33
C LEU A 175 -15.38 3.01 -15.44
N VAL A 176 -15.15 4.32 -15.33
CA VAL A 176 -16.20 5.32 -15.43
C VAL A 176 -16.64 5.54 -16.88
N ASN A 177 -15.71 5.60 -17.84
CA ASN A 177 -16.00 6.08 -19.19
C ASN A 177 -15.98 4.99 -20.29
N GLN A 178 -15.20 3.92 -20.12
CA GLN A 178 -14.85 2.96 -21.17
C GLN A 178 -15.34 1.52 -20.87
N HIS A 179 -15.72 1.23 -19.63
CA HIS A 179 -16.25 -0.06 -19.14
C HIS A 179 -15.31 -1.29 -19.31
N GLU A 180 -14.17 -1.15 -19.96
CA GLU A 180 -13.15 -2.20 -20.05
C GLU A 180 -11.79 -1.74 -19.48
N PRO A 181 -11.04 -2.63 -18.81
CA PRO A 181 -9.75 -2.29 -18.24
C PRO A 181 -8.70 -2.13 -19.35
N PRO A 182 -7.92 -1.03 -19.35
CA PRO A 182 -6.85 -0.85 -20.32
C PRO A 182 -5.71 -1.85 -20.06
N GLU A 183 -4.84 -2.02 -21.05
CA GLU A 183 -3.60 -2.76 -20.84
C GLU A 183 -2.69 -2.00 -19.86
N PHE A 184 -2.48 -2.59 -18.68
CA PHE A 184 -1.60 -2.02 -17.66
C PHE A 184 -0.17 -2.55 -17.85
N PRO A 185 0.85 -1.68 -17.75
CA PRO A 185 2.23 -2.14 -17.75
C PRO A 185 2.52 -2.95 -16.48
N GLU A 186 3.52 -3.83 -16.52
CA GLU A 186 3.90 -4.69 -15.38
C GLU A 186 4.21 -3.87 -14.09
N LEU A 187 4.78 -2.67 -14.25
CA LEU A 187 5.06 -1.75 -13.15
C LEU A 187 3.79 -1.27 -12.40
N ALA A 188 2.61 -1.41 -13.00
CA ALA A 188 1.35 -1.13 -12.33
C ALA A 188 1.00 -2.24 -11.33
N THR A 189 1.40 -3.48 -11.57
CA THR A 189 0.97 -4.66 -10.78
C THR A 189 2.05 -5.21 -9.83
N ILE A 190 3.33 -4.94 -10.10
CA ILE A 190 4.43 -5.24 -9.16
C ILE A 190 4.36 -4.28 -7.98
N ALA A 191 4.13 -4.77 -6.76
CA ALA A 191 3.95 -3.90 -5.60
C ALA A 191 5.27 -3.27 -5.13
N TYR A 192 5.22 -1.99 -4.80
CA TYR A 192 6.30 -1.25 -4.12
C TYR A 192 5.74 -0.60 -2.87
N GLY A 193 6.38 -0.83 -1.72
CA GLY A 193 5.89 -0.31 -0.46
C GLY A 193 6.36 -1.12 0.74
N CYS A 194 5.55 -1.08 1.79
CA CYS A 194 5.79 -1.90 2.97
C CYS A 194 5.02 -3.22 2.84
N GLU A 195 5.56 -4.29 3.39
CA GLU A 195 4.82 -5.54 3.58
C GLU A 195 3.62 -5.33 4.51
N LEU A 196 2.64 -6.23 4.43
CA LEU A 196 1.52 -6.23 5.37
C LEU A 196 1.99 -6.65 6.77
N PRO A 197 1.56 -5.98 7.86
CA PRO A 197 1.89 -6.39 9.22
C PRO A 197 1.43 -7.82 9.57
N SER A 198 0.40 -8.31 8.89
CA SER A 198 -0.09 -9.68 9.06
C SER A 198 0.88 -10.76 8.57
N ASN A 199 1.84 -10.42 7.69
CA ASN A 199 2.86 -11.36 7.20
C ASN A 199 3.96 -11.62 8.26
N SER A 200 4.32 -10.63 9.06
CA SER A 200 5.30 -10.80 10.15
C SER A 200 4.72 -11.65 11.29
N LEU A 201 3.45 -11.45 11.63
CA LEU A 201 2.74 -12.26 12.64
C LEU A 201 2.69 -13.76 12.28
N GLN A 202 2.59 -14.10 10.99
CA GLN A 202 2.64 -15.49 10.53
C GLN A 202 4.06 -16.06 10.62
N THR A 203 5.09 -15.25 10.36
CA THR A 203 6.49 -15.65 10.45
C THR A 203 6.89 -15.95 11.90
N ASP A 204 6.51 -15.10 12.85
CA ASP A 204 6.78 -15.32 14.28
C ASP A 204 6.06 -16.58 14.80
N SER A 205 4.82 -16.82 14.39
CA SER A 205 4.08 -18.04 14.76
C SER A 205 4.74 -19.32 14.24
N LYS A 206 5.30 -19.30 13.02
CA LYS A 206 6.05 -20.42 12.44
C LYS A 206 7.38 -20.66 13.16
N ILE A 207 8.11 -19.60 13.49
CA ILE A 207 9.36 -19.68 14.24
C ILE A 207 9.08 -20.29 15.63
N ILE A 208 8.07 -19.80 16.35
CA ILE A 208 7.68 -20.36 17.66
C ILE A 208 7.27 -21.83 17.54
N SER A 209 6.56 -22.22 16.48
CA SER A 209 6.21 -23.63 16.25
C SER A 209 7.41 -24.54 15.94
N LEU A 210 8.49 -23.99 15.38
CA LEU A 210 9.74 -24.72 15.10
C LEU A 210 10.63 -24.87 16.34
N PHE A 211 10.44 -24.02 17.36
CA PHE A 211 11.17 -24.07 18.63
C PHE A 211 10.38 -24.74 19.77
N ASN A 212 9.15 -25.19 19.52
CA ASN A 212 8.34 -26.01 20.43
C ASN A 212 8.48 -27.51 20.09
N PHE A 213 9.71 -28.00 20.00
CA PHE A 213 10.06 -29.43 20.03
C PHE A 213 10.62 -29.79 21.40
#